data_AF-A0A1F4FAA0-F1
#
_entry.id   AF-A0A1F4FAA0-F1
#
_cell.length_a   1.000
_cell.length_b   1.000
_cell.length_c   1.000
_cell.angle_alpha   90.00
_cell.angle_beta   90.00
_cell.angle_gamma   90.00
#
_symmetry.space_group_name_H-M   'P 1'
#
loop_
_entity.id
_entity.type
_entity.pdbx_description
1 polymer ?
#
loop_
_entity_poly.entity_id
_entity_poly.type
_entity_poly.pdbx_seq_one_letter_code
_entity_poly.pdbx_strand_id
1 'polypeptide(L)'
;MNAILSNPNCPYCKRFEEDLAKLDDITVYILPWAVVKPESVRQAKAVWCSKDRVKAWNDLMFRRIEPQAPTDCDNPIEKIIEFGRNLGANSTPTWFVETGERYSGAMPLEEVRKLLDGASPPKR
;
A
#
# COMPACT_ATOMS: atom_id res chain seq x y z
N MET A 1 -6.95 0.68 -12.51
CA MET A 1 -5.78 0.75 -11.61
C MET A 1 -6.12 0.14 -10.26
N ASN A 2 -5.41 -0.91 -9.86
CA ASN A 2 -5.51 -1.47 -8.51
C ASN A 2 -4.62 -0.67 -7.54
N ALA A 3 -5.18 -0.14 -6.46
CA ALA A 3 -4.42 0.69 -5.50
C ALA A 3 -4.66 0.26 -4.05
N ILE A 4 -3.65 0.40 -3.20
CA ILE A 4 -3.70 -0.01 -1.79
C ILE A 4 -3.20 1.15 -0.92
N LEU A 5 -4.08 1.66 -0.06
CA LEU A 5 -3.72 2.52 1.06
C LEU A 5 -3.16 1.64 2.18
N SER A 6 -1.84 1.64 2.32
CA SER A 6 -1.11 0.74 3.22
C SER A 6 -0.25 1.48 4.25
N ASN A 7 0.00 0.84 5.38
CA ASN A 7 0.73 1.43 6.49
C ASN A 7 1.83 0.50 7.04
N PRO A 8 3.06 1.01 7.28
CA PRO A 8 4.18 0.18 7.72
C PRO A 8 4.08 -0.37 9.15
N ASN A 9 3.19 0.18 9.97
CA ASN A 9 2.94 -0.26 11.35
C ASN A 9 1.63 -1.06 11.49
N CYS A 10 1.01 -1.41 10.38
CA CYS A 10 -0.20 -2.23 10.32
C CYS A 10 0.17 -3.70 10.03
N PRO A 11 -0.04 -4.65 10.96
CA PRO A 11 0.33 -6.05 10.75
C PRO A 11 -0.47 -6.71 9.63
N TYR A 12 -1.75 -6.34 9.46
CA TYR A 12 -2.58 -6.83 8.36
C TYR A 12 -2.10 -6.35 6.99
N CYS A 13 -1.50 -5.17 6.92
CA CYS A 13 -0.96 -4.60 5.69
C CYS A 13 0.27 -5.38 5.24
N LYS A 14 1.16 -5.73 6.19
CA LYS A 14 2.33 -6.58 5.92
C LYS A 14 1.91 -7.94 5.38
N ARG A 15 1.00 -8.63 6.08
CA ARG A 15 0.48 -9.92 5.64
C ARG A 15 -0.21 -9.82 4.27
N PHE A 16 -1.01 -8.80 4.05
CA PHE A 16 -1.74 -8.63 2.79
C PHE A 16 -0.79 -8.42 1.61
N GLU A 17 0.22 -7.56 1.78
CA GLU A 17 1.23 -7.35 0.75
C GLU A 17 2.13 -8.58 0.52
N GLU A 18 2.46 -9.34 1.58
CA GLU A 18 3.15 -10.64 1.45
C GLU A 18 2.32 -11.66 0.67
N ASP A 19 1.00 -11.69 0.86
CA ASP A 19 0.10 -12.56 0.12
C ASP A 19 -0.01 -12.11 -1.35
N LEU A 20 -0.15 -10.81 -1.61
CA LEU A 20 -0.18 -10.26 -2.97
C LEU A 20 1.12 -10.48 -3.74
N ALA A 21 2.27 -10.47 -3.07
CA ALA A 21 3.57 -10.74 -3.68
C ALA A 21 3.73 -12.17 -4.23
N LYS A 22 2.78 -13.07 -3.94
CA LYS A 22 2.73 -14.44 -4.49
C LYS A 22 2.02 -14.50 -5.85
N LEU A 23 1.49 -13.38 -6.34
CA LEU A 23 0.76 -13.29 -7.61
C LEU A 23 1.67 -12.67 -8.67
N ASP A 24 1.80 -13.36 -9.81
CA ASP A 24 2.74 -12.94 -10.88
C ASP A 24 2.10 -12.03 -11.96
N ASP A 25 0.76 -12.04 -12.10
CA ASP A 25 0.03 -11.36 -13.19
C ASP A 25 -0.86 -10.22 -12.68
N ILE A 26 -0.35 -9.45 -11.71
CA ILE A 26 -1.05 -8.28 -11.17
C ILE A 26 -0.10 -7.08 -11.07
N THR A 27 -0.66 -5.89 -11.22
CA THR A 27 0.00 -4.64 -10.81
C THR A 27 -0.81 -4.01 -9.70
N VAL A 28 -0.15 -3.73 -8.58
CA VAL A 28 -0.73 -3.02 -7.44
C VAL A 28 0.07 -1.76 -7.15
N TYR A 29 -0.62 -0.66 -6.94
CA TYR A 29 -0.01 0.62 -6.58
C TYR A 29 -0.15 0.82 -5.08
N ILE A 30 0.97 0.77 -4.36
CA ILE A 30 0.98 1.06 -2.93
C ILE A 30 1.04 2.57 -2.72
N LEU A 31 0.05 3.09 -1.98
CA LEU A 31 -0.03 4.45 -1.51
C LEU A 31 0.23 4.43 0.01
N PRO A 32 1.41 4.91 0.48
CA PRO A 32 1.72 4.93 1.90
C PRO A 32 0.76 5.82 2.70
N TRP A 33 -0.24 5.21 3.33
CA TRP A 33 -1.28 5.86 4.13
C TRP A 33 -0.90 5.80 5.61
N ALA A 34 0.01 6.70 6.00
CA ALA A 34 0.72 6.69 7.28
C ALA A 34 -0.13 7.18 8.49
N VAL A 35 -1.32 6.61 8.71
CA VAL A 35 -2.30 7.07 9.71
C VAL A 35 -2.36 6.26 11.02
N VAL A 36 -1.66 5.12 11.11
CA VAL A 36 -1.81 4.18 12.25
C VAL A 36 -0.99 4.58 13.48
N LYS A 37 0.29 4.91 13.29
CA LYS A 37 1.18 5.37 14.38
C LYS A 37 1.98 6.60 13.97
N PRO A 38 2.39 7.47 14.91
CA PRO A 38 3.16 8.68 14.59
C PRO A 38 4.43 8.41 13.78
N GLU A 39 5.16 7.33 14.07
CA GLU A 39 6.38 6.96 13.36
C GLU A 39 6.14 6.59 11.88
N SER A 40 4.91 6.23 11.52
CA SER A 40 4.55 5.83 10.15
C SER A 40 4.83 6.94 9.15
N VAL A 41 4.62 8.20 9.54
CA VAL A 41 4.83 9.36 8.64
C VAL A 41 6.30 9.50 8.32
N ARG A 42 7.17 9.45 9.35
CA ARG A 42 8.62 9.49 9.16
C ARG A 42 9.09 8.34 8.27
N GLN A 43 8.63 7.12 8.54
CA GLN A 43 8.99 5.94 7.76
C GLN A 43 8.54 6.04 6.30
N ALA A 44 7.29 6.47 6.05
CA ALA A 44 6.77 6.65 4.69
C ALA A 44 7.54 7.72 3.92
N LYS A 45 7.91 8.84 4.57
CA LYS A 45 8.78 9.87 3.98
C LYS A 45 10.16 9.34 3.64
N ALA A 46 10.81 8.64 4.58
CA ALA A 46 12.12 8.06 4.37
C ALA A 46 12.10 7.02 3.23
N VAL A 47 11.06 6.18 3.15
CA VAL A 47 10.86 5.31 1.97
C VAL A 47 10.75 6.13 0.70
N TRP A 48 9.92 7.19 0.69
CA TRP A 48 9.72 8.01 -0.49
C TRP A 48 11.00 8.73 -0.96
N CYS A 49 11.83 9.16 -0.02
CA CYS A 49 13.09 9.82 -0.27
C CYS A 49 14.25 8.85 -0.54
N SER A 50 14.02 7.53 -0.41
CA SER A 50 15.02 6.53 -0.73
C SER A 50 15.29 6.48 -2.23
N LYS A 51 16.56 6.24 -2.60
CA LYS A 51 16.98 6.07 -4.00
C LYS A 51 16.18 4.98 -4.72
N ASP A 52 15.88 3.90 -4.00
CA ASP A 52 15.00 2.82 -4.43
C ASP A 52 13.83 2.71 -3.45
N ARG A 53 12.70 3.31 -3.84
CA ARG A 53 11.48 3.37 -3.03
C ARG A 53 10.85 1.99 -2.86
N VAL A 54 10.85 1.18 -3.92
CA VAL A 54 10.25 -0.16 -3.91
C VAL A 54 11.03 -1.05 -2.96
N LYS A 55 12.36 -1.05 -3.07
CA LYS A 55 13.22 -1.82 -2.15
C LYS A 55 13.05 -1.33 -0.71
N ALA A 56 13.07 -0.02 -0.46
CA ALA A 56 12.92 0.53 0.89
C ALA A 56 11.56 0.18 1.52
N TRP A 57 10.48 0.22 0.74
CA TRP A 57 9.17 -0.21 1.19
C TRP A 57 9.13 -1.71 1.52
N ASN A 58 9.60 -2.56 0.60
CA ASN A 58 9.62 -4.01 0.81
C ASN A 58 10.50 -4.42 1.99
N ASP A 59 11.65 -3.77 2.17
CA ASP A 59 12.53 -3.97 3.33
C ASP A 59 11.81 -3.62 4.65
N LEU A 60 11.08 -2.51 4.67
CA LEU A 60 10.31 -2.08 5.85
C LEU A 60 9.10 -3.01 6.13
N MET A 61 8.37 -3.39 5.09
CA MET A 61 7.16 -4.20 5.19
C MET A 61 7.46 -5.65 5.52
N PHE A 62 8.36 -6.29 4.77
CA PHE A 62 8.58 -7.73 4.83
C PHE A 62 9.76 -8.12 5.71
N ARG A 63 10.77 -7.25 5.83
CA ARG A 63 12.02 -7.56 6.53
C ARG A 63 12.23 -6.76 7.81
N ARG A 64 11.33 -5.81 8.10
CA ARG A 64 11.38 -4.91 9.26
C ARG A 64 12.68 -4.10 9.35
N ILE A 65 13.25 -3.76 8.19
CA ILE A 65 14.44 -2.91 8.12
C ILE A 65 13.96 -1.46 8.00
N GLU A 66 14.35 -0.63 8.97
CA GLU A 66 13.99 0.80 8.97
C GLU A 66 14.69 1.55 7.82
N PRO A 67 13.97 2.39 7.07
CA PRO A 67 14.57 3.24 6.05
C PRO A 67 15.48 4.31 6.70
N GLN A 68 16.66 4.52 6.12
CA GLN A 68 17.68 5.44 6.64
C GLN A 68 17.79 6.75 5.83
N ALA A 69 17.03 6.89 4.75
CA ALA A 69 17.06 8.09 3.93
C ALA A 69 16.51 9.30 4.72
N PRO A 70 16.99 10.51 4.43
CA PRO A 70 16.45 11.72 5.04
C PRO A 70 15.00 11.95 4.60
N THR A 71 14.24 12.74 5.35
CA THR A 71 12.80 12.95 5.12
C THR A 71 12.46 14.31 4.53
N ASP A 72 13.46 15.10 4.16
CA ASP A 72 13.36 16.49 3.71
C ASP A 72 13.31 16.64 2.18
N CYS A 73 13.27 15.53 1.44
CA CYS A 73 13.01 15.57 0.01
C CYS A 73 11.55 15.98 -0.29
N ASP A 74 11.30 16.44 -1.53
CA ASP A 74 9.92 16.63 -2.00
C ASP A 74 9.18 15.28 -2.04
N ASN A 75 8.12 15.17 -1.24
CA ASN A 75 7.35 13.96 -1.08
C ASN A 75 5.86 14.27 -0.89
N PRO A 76 4.94 13.40 -1.36
CA PRO A 76 3.50 13.62 -1.30
C PRO A 76 2.83 12.98 -0.07
N ILE A 77 3.56 12.61 0.98
CA ILE A 77 3.01 11.74 2.04
C ILE A 77 1.79 12.37 2.73
N GLU A 78 1.86 13.66 3.07
CA GLU A 78 0.72 14.40 3.62
C GLU A 78 -0.48 14.43 2.65
N LYS A 79 -0.22 14.67 1.35
CA LYS A 79 -1.26 14.67 0.32
C LYS A 79 -1.91 13.30 0.17
N ILE A 80 -1.14 12.22 0.26
CA ILE A 80 -1.66 10.84 0.23
C ILE A 80 -2.52 10.57 1.47
N ILE A 81 -2.10 11.06 2.65
CA ILE A 81 -2.88 10.94 3.88
C ILE A 81 -4.25 11.60 3.73
N GLU A 82 -4.27 12.86 3.27
CA GLU A 82 -5.51 13.61 3.04
C GLU A 82 -6.36 12.98 1.95
N PHE A 83 -5.75 12.56 0.84
CA PHE A 83 -6.43 11.87 -0.25
C PHE A 83 -7.14 10.61 0.23
N GLY A 84 -6.48 9.75 1.01
CA GLY A 84 -7.10 8.54 1.55
C GLY A 84 -8.29 8.83 2.47
N ARG A 85 -8.22 9.90 3.29
CA ARG A 85 -9.35 10.36 4.10
C ARG A 85 -10.52 10.83 3.24
N ASN A 86 -10.25 11.58 2.18
CA ASN A 86 -11.27 12.08 1.26
C ASN A 86 -11.95 10.95 0.46
N LEU A 87 -11.26 9.84 0.23
CA LEU A 87 -11.85 8.61 -0.32
C LEU A 87 -12.71 7.82 0.70
N GLY A 88 -12.85 8.33 1.92
CA GLY A 88 -13.60 7.67 2.99
C GLY A 88 -12.90 6.45 3.58
N ALA A 89 -11.59 6.30 3.37
CA ALA A 89 -10.83 5.24 4.04
C ALA A 89 -10.75 5.52 5.55
N ASN A 90 -10.99 4.49 6.35
CA ASN A 90 -11.00 4.55 7.82
C ASN A 90 -10.17 3.44 8.47
N SER A 91 -9.57 2.55 7.68
CA SER A 91 -8.71 1.46 8.16
C SER A 91 -7.65 1.09 7.12
N THR A 92 -6.65 0.31 7.53
CA THR A 92 -5.57 -0.18 6.65
C THR A 92 -5.48 -1.71 6.74
N PRO A 93 -5.25 -2.42 5.63
CA PRO A 93 -5.22 -1.89 4.26
C PRO A 93 -6.62 -1.50 3.79
N THR A 94 -6.75 -0.39 3.07
CA THR A 94 -7.94 -0.12 2.23
C THR A 94 -7.47 -0.21 0.79
N TRP A 95 -8.19 -0.92 -0.06
CA TRP A 95 -7.75 -1.16 -1.44
C TRP A 95 -8.89 -1.03 -2.44
N PHE A 96 -8.50 -0.78 -3.68
CA PHE A 96 -9.38 -0.49 -4.79
C PHE A 96 -8.96 -1.35 -5.97
N VAL A 97 -9.94 -1.88 -6.68
CA VAL A 97 -9.73 -2.57 -7.96
C VAL A 97 -9.96 -1.63 -9.14
N GLU A 98 -9.68 -2.09 -10.36
CA GLU A 98 -9.73 -1.23 -11.55
C GLU A 98 -11.09 -0.59 -11.84
N THR A 99 -12.19 -1.27 -11.47
CA THR A 99 -13.57 -0.78 -11.58
C THR A 99 -13.89 0.35 -10.60
N GLY A 100 -13.00 0.63 -9.63
CA GLY A 100 -13.20 1.60 -8.56
C GLY A 100 -13.88 1.03 -7.32
N GLU A 101 -14.27 -0.24 -7.33
CA GLU A 101 -14.80 -0.91 -6.13
C GLU A 101 -13.75 -0.89 -5.01
N ARG A 102 -14.23 -0.59 -3.81
CA ARG A 102 -13.41 -0.40 -2.61
C ARG A 102 -13.62 -1.54 -1.63
N TYR A 103 -12.51 -2.01 -1.09
CA TYR A 103 -12.46 -3.05 -0.08
C TYR A 103 -11.63 -2.58 1.13
N SER A 104 -11.99 -3.10 2.30
CA SER A 104 -11.38 -2.73 3.57
C SER A 104 -10.87 -3.98 4.28
N GLY A 105 -9.66 -3.88 4.83
CA GLY A 105 -9.00 -4.99 5.51
C GLY A 105 -8.29 -5.96 4.56
N ALA A 106 -7.48 -6.82 5.17
CA ALA A 106 -6.87 -7.94 4.47
C ALA A 106 -7.91 -9.05 4.26
N MET A 107 -7.86 -9.72 3.12
CA MET A 107 -8.70 -10.87 2.77
C MET A 107 -7.85 -12.08 2.38
N PRO A 108 -8.41 -13.30 2.42
CA PRO A 108 -7.74 -14.48 1.86
C PRO A 108 -7.33 -14.25 0.40
N LEU A 109 -6.12 -14.69 0.03
CA LEU A 109 -5.55 -14.46 -1.30
C LEU A 109 -6.45 -14.93 -2.44
N GLU A 110 -7.13 -16.07 -2.27
CA GLU A 110 -8.07 -16.62 -3.24
C GLU A 110 -9.29 -15.72 -3.50
N GLU A 111 -9.78 -15.03 -2.47
CA GLU A 111 -10.89 -14.08 -2.62
C GLU A 111 -10.40 -12.82 -3.33
N VAL A 112 -9.23 -12.32 -2.94
CA VAL A 112 -8.59 -11.17 -3.59
C VAL A 112 -8.36 -11.44 -5.07
N ARG A 113 -7.86 -12.64 -5.41
CA ARG A 113 -7.61 -13.04 -6.81
C ARG A 113 -8.89 -13.01 -7.63
N LYS A 114 -10.00 -13.55 -7.11
CA LYS A 114 -11.31 -13.51 -7.79
C LYS A 114 -11.78 -12.08 -8.05
N LEU A 115 -11.59 -11.18 -7.07
CA LEU A 115 -11.98 -9.78 -7.21
C LEU A 115 -11.11 -9.05 -8.25
N LEU A 116 -9.81 -9.30 -8.27
CA LEU A 116 -8.89 -8.73 -9.26
C LEU A 116 -9.19 -9.25 -10.68
N ASP A 117 -9.42 -10.55 -10.84
CA ASP A 117 -9.75 -11.15 -12.15
C ASP A 117 -11.11 -10.65 -12.64
N GLY A 118 -12.11 -10.52 -11.75
CA GLY A 118 -13.44 -10.01 -12.11
C GLY A 118 -13.49 -8.52 -12.45
N ALA A 119 -12.56 -7.73 -11.89
CA ALA A 119 -12.43 -6.31 -12.16
C ALA A 119 -11.50 -5.98 -13.33
N SER A 120 -10.81 -6.99 -13.90
CA SER A 120 -9.92 -6.79 -15.03
C SER A 120 -10.70 -6.48 -16.32
N PRO A 121 -10.28 -5.51 -17.13
CA PRO A 121 -10.79 -5.34 -18.49
C PRO A 121 -10.64 -6.66 -19.26
N PRO A 122 -11.52 -6.97 -20.23
CA PRO A 122 -11.36 -8.17 -21.04
C PRO A 122 -9.94 -8.19 -21.64
N LYS A 123 -9.17 -9.25 -21.35
CA LYS A 123 -7.87 -9.49 -21.97
C LYS A 123 -8.11 -9.58 -23.49
N ARG A 124 -7.73 -8.53 -24.23
CA ARG A 124 -7.80 -8.49 -25.69
C ARG A 124 -6.66 -9.29 -26.30
#